data_AF-A0A959PSD3-F1
#
_entry.id   AF-A0A959PSD3-F1
#
_cell.length_a   1.000
_cell.length_b   1.000
_cell.length_c   1.000
_cell.angle_alpha   90.00
_cell.angle_beta   90.00
_cell.angle_gamma   90.00
#
_symmetry.space_group_name_H-M   'P 1'
#
loop_
_entity.id
_entity.type
_entity.pdbx_description
1 polymer ?
#
loop_
_entity_poly.entity_id
_entity_poly.type
_entity_poly.pdbx_seq_one_letter_code
_entity_poly.pdbx_strand_id
1 'polypeptide(L)'
;AADVSTFVKSAIPNVPNWYTAEANPDIRIVSKYPITTSKSVDGNGVFVIKIENVQMVFIMAHLPCCDNETDRQKEIDKLMAFVRDIRYGISSLQVPINSPIIISGDMNLVGYQAQLNTLITGDISNNTSYGPDFKPDWDNTSLTDAQPFIPGKPFCFTWNNQFSTYPPGRLDFMFFTDSKMKLENAFVFDSSLLTASEQTQLGVQKSDCTDISDHYPIIGDYNLQTSTNTTESYVGNFSLSMDPLPTLQISKEYNDSIGSIIITDIMGRVTKTIPIDYRITNYQLSDYILPMNQWWIISLRIKNQYFSKKFFY
;
A
#
# COMPACT_ATOMS: atom_id res chain seq x y z
N ALA A 1 -19.69 -2.91 -10.87
CA ALA A 1 -18.86 -4.13 -10.67
C ALA A 1 -19.31 -5.39 -11.45
N ALA A 2 -20.62 -5.69 -11.55
CA ALA A 2 -21.10 -6.95 -12.16
C ALA A 2 -20.70 -7.14 -13.64
N ASP A 3 -20.71 -6.07 -14.43
CA ASP A 3 -20.33 -6.13 -15.85
C ASP A 3 -18.83 -6.41 -16.06
N VAL A 4 -17.97 -5.83 -15.21
CA VAL A 4 -16.52 -6.06 -15.23
C VAL A 4 -16.19 -7.52 -14.88
N SER A 5 -16.82 -8.07 -13.84
CA SER A 5 -16.62 -9.48 -13.48
C SER A 5 -17.04 -10.42 -14.60
N THR A 6 -18.16 -10.12 -15.27
CA THR A 6 -18.68 -10.90 -16.38
C THR A 6 -17.74 -10.84 -17.59
N PHE A 7 -17.29 -9.65 -17.95
CA PHE A 7 -16.32 -9.44 -19.02
C PHE A 7 -15.03 -10.22 -18.76
N VAL A 8 -14.39 -10.05 -17.60
CA VAL A 8 -13.11 -10.71 -17.30
C VAL A 8 -13.26 -12.23 -17.23
N LYS A 9 -14.37 -12.75 -16.69
CA LYS A 9 -14.67 -14.19 -16.74
C LYS A 9 -14.74 -14.72 -18.17
N SER A 10 -15.34 -13.95 -19.09
CA SER A 10 -15.43 -14.34 -20.49
C SER A 10 -14.08 -14.25 -21.22
N ALA A 11 -13.28 -13.22 -20.92
CA ALA A 11 -11.99 -12.98 -21.55
C ALA A 11 -10.89 -13.92 -21.04
N ILE A 12 -10.95 -14.32 -19.76
CA ILE A 12 -9.96 -15.18 -19.10
C ILE A 12 -10.68 -16.32 -18.34
N PRO A 13 -11.23 -17.32 -19.05
CA PRO A 13 -12.10 -18.35 -18.47
C PRO A 13 -11.39 -19.37 -17.59
N ASN A 14 -10.06 -19.49 -17.72
CA ASN A 14 -9.26 -20.51 -17.01
C ASN A 14 -8.94 -20.17 -15.55
N VAL A 15 -9.52 -19.10 -15.01
CA VAL A 15 -9.37 -18.71 -13.60
C VAL A 15 -10.64 -19.09 -12.85
N PRO A 16 -10.58 -19.91 -11.78
CA PRO A 16 -11.77 -20.45 -11.13
C PRO A 16 -12.71 -19.37 -10.59
N ASN A 17 -12.14 -18.31 -10.02
CA ASN A 17 -12.88 -17.21 -9.41
C ASN A 17 -12.20 -15.88 -9.69
N TRP A 18 -12.99 -14.89 -10.09
CA TRP A 18 -12.59 -13.50 -10.21
C TRP A 18 -13.31 -12.65 -9.16
N TYR A 19 -12.53 -11.92 -8.38
CA TYR A 19 -13.01 -10.94 -7.42
C TYR A 19 -12.90 -9.55 -8.04
N THR A 20 -13.95 -8.75 -7.90
CA THR A 20 -13.97 -7.39 -8.43
C THR A 20 -14.39 -6.42 -7.35
N ALA A 21 -13.77 -5.25 -7.30
CA ALA A 21 -14.19 -4.16 -6.44
C ALA A 21 -14.09 -2.82 -7.16
N GLU A 22 -14.84 -1.86 -6.63
CA GLU A 22 -14.84 -0.47 -7.07
C GLU A 22 -14.81 0.43 -5.84
N ALA A 23 -14.21 1.61 -6.00
CA ALA A 23 -14.11 2.62 -4.93
C ALA A 23 -14.62 3.98 -5.37
N ASN A 24 -14.49 4.31 -6.66
CA ASN A 24 -15.01 5.50 -7.32
C ASN A 24 -15.53 5.05 -8.71
N PRO A 25 -16.54 5.70 -9.33
CA PRO A 25 -16.87 5.56 -10.75
C PRO A 25 -15.71 5.19 -11.69
N ASP A 26 -14.52 5.77 -11.51
CA ASP A 26 -13.38 5.57 -12.43
C ASP A 26 -12.40 4.46 -12.00
N ILE A 27 -12.52 3.97 -10.76
CA ILE A 27 -11.58 2.98 -10.21
C ILE A 27 -12.24 1.61 -10.13
N ARG A 28 -11.69 0.66 -10.89
CA ARG A 28 -12.08 -0.77 -10.88
C ARG A 28 -10.83 -1.61 -10.65
N ILE A 29 -10.94 -2.62 -9.80
CA ILE A 29 -9.91 -3.65 -9.68
C ILE A 29 -10.50 -5.03 -9.90
N VAL A 30 -9.67 -5.92 -10.43
CA VAL A 30 -9.99 -7.33 -10.65
C VAL A 30 -8.83 -8.17 -10.14
N SER A 31 -9.14 -9.22 -9.38
CA SER A 31 -8.14 -10.06 -8.72
C SER A 31 -8.53 -11.53 -8.78
N LYS A 32 -7.52 -12.40 -8.91
CA LYS A 32 -7.67 -13.86 -8.72
C LYS A 32 -7.83 -14.22 -7.24
N TYR A 33 -7.49 -13.30 -6.35
CA TYR A 33 -7.50 -13.46 -4.90
C TYR A 33 -8.62 -12.64 -4.25
N PRO A 34 -9.19 -13.09 -3.12
CA PRO A 34 -10.26 -12.38 -2.43
C PRO A 34 -9.91 -10.92 -2.13
N ILE A 35 -10.82 -10.00 -2.47
CA ILE A 35 -10.77 -8.61 -2.05
C ILE A 35 -11.61 -8.50 -0.78
N THR A 36 -10.98 -8.25 0.37
CA THR A 36 -11.66 -8.25 1.67
C THR A 36 -12.16 -6.88 2.08
N THR A 37 -11.59 -5.82 1.50
CA THR A 37 -11.93 -4.43 1.80
C THR A 37 -11.83 -3.58 0.53
N SER A 38 -12.75 -2.62 0.37
CA SER A 38 -12.69 -1.55 -0.62
C SER A 38 -13.04 -0.22 0.05
N LYS A 39 -12.30 0.84 -0.26
CA LYS A 39 -12.54 2.20 0.26
C LYS A 39 -12.08 3.25 -0.74
N SER A 40 -12.79 4.39 -0.82
CA SER A 40 -12.30 5.56 -1.56
C SER A 40 -11.46 6.48 -0.68
N VAL A 41 -10.39 7.04 -1.26
CA VAL A 41 -9.59 8.13 -0.70
C VAL A 41 -9.42 9.21 -1.76
N ASP A 42 -10.33 10.19 -1.70
CA ASP A 42 -10.30 11.43 -2.48
C ASP A 42 -10.28 11.30 -4.00
N GLY A 43 -10.90 10.26 -4.56
CA GLY A 43 -10.80 9.97 -5.99
C GLY A 43 -10.27 8.57 -6.24
N ASN A 44 -9.25 8.22 -5.46
CA ASN A 44 -8.53 6.95 -5.52
C ASN A 44 -9.27 5.79 -4.82
N GLY A 45 -8.88 4.57 -5.14
CA GLY A 45 -9.36 3.36 -4.50
C GLY A 45 -8.28 2.65 -3.68
N VAL A 46 -8.63 2.24 -2.46
CA VAL A 46 -7.81 1.42 -1.59
C VAL A 46 -8.48 0.08 -1.39
N PHE A 47 -7.73 -0.98 -1.64
CA PHE A 47 -8.22 -2.35 -1.60
C PHE A 47 -7.31 -3.20 -0.72
N VAL A 48 -7.89 -4.15 0.01
CA VAL A 48 -7.12 -5.20 0.69
C VAL A 48 -7.34 -6.50 -0.06
N ILE A 49 -6.25 -7.05 -0.61
CA ILE A 49 -6.24 -8.30 -1.36
C ILE A 49 -5.61 -9.37 -0.48
N LYS A 50 -6.34 -10.46 -0.25
CA LYS A 50 -5.87 -11.60 0.56
C LYS A 50 -5.22 -12.65 -0.34
N ILE A 51 -3.89 -12.63 -0.40
CA ILE A 51 -3.07 -13.57 -1.16
C ILE A 51 -2.59 -14.66 -0.19
N GLU A 52 -3.24 -15.82 -0.21
CA GLU A 52 -3.01 -16.90 0.76
C GLU A 52 -3.12 -16.41 2.22
N ASN A 53 -1.99 -16.35 2.94
CA ASN A 53 -1.89 -15.87 4.33
C ASN A 53 -1.46 -14.40 4.44
N VAL A 54 -1.22 -13.73 3.32
CA VAL A 54 -0.79 -12.32 3.27
C VAL A 54 -1.97 -11.43 2.94
N GLN A 55 -2.09 -10.31 3.65
CA GLN A 55 -2.98 -9.21 3.28
C GLN A 55 -2.13 -8.11 2.65
N MET A 56 -2.39 -7.81 1.38
CA MET A 56 -1.72 -6.74 0.65
C MET A 56 -2.67 -5.55 0.52
N VAL A 57 -2.15 -4.34 0.77
CA VAL A 57 -2.85 -3.10 0.45
C VAL A 57 -2.51 -2.73 -1.00
N PHE A 58 -3.54 -2.68 -1.85
CA PHE A 58 -3.41 -2.23 -3.22
C PHE A 58 -4.17 -0.93 -3.39
N ILE A 59 -3.47 0.13 -3.74
CA ILE A 59 -4.03 1.46 -3.97
C ILE A 59 -4.01 1.70 -5.47
N MET A 60 -5.20 1.86 -6.06
CA MET A 60 -5.35 2.28 -7.45
C MET A 60 -5.67 3.77 -7.48
N ALA A 61 -4.77 4.56 -8.04
CA ALA A 61 -4.88 6.00 -8.12
C ALA A 61 -5.20 6.46 -9.54
N HIS A 62 -5.99 7.52 -9.64
CA HIS A 62 -6.21 8.25 -10.89
C HIS A 62 -6.30 9.73 -10.52
N LEU A 63 -5.15 10.40 -10.56
CA LEU A 63 -4.99 11.74 -10.01
C LEU A 63 -5.49 12.81 -11.01
N PRO A 64 -5.92 14.00 -10.55
CA PRO A 64 -6.39 15.10 -11.38
C PRO A 64 -5.42 15.36 -12.53
N CYS A 65 -5.92 15.56 -13.75
CA CYS A 65 -5.09 15.66 -14.95
C CYS A 65 -4.48 17.05 -15.18
N CYS A 66 -3.67 17.12 -16.23
CA CYS A 66 -3.45 18.35 -16.98
C CYS A 66 -2.73 19.42 -16.14
N ASP A 67 -3.18 20.66 -16.14
CA ASP A 67 -2.57 21.78 -15.39
C ASP A 67 -3.10 21.89 -13.94
N ASN A 68 -3.92 20.95 -13.47
CA ASN A 68 -4.48 20.97 -12.11
C ASN A 68 -3.48 20.47 -11.04
N GLU A 69 -2.30 21.07 -11.00
CA GLU A 69 -1.19 20.71 -10.10
C GLU A 69 -1.56 20.85 -8.61
N THR A 70 -2.44 21.81 -8.28
CA THR A 70 -2.81 22.10 -6.88
C THR A 70 -3.69 21.02 -6.30
N ASP A 71 -4.76 20.63 -7.00
CA ASP A 71 -5.62 19.55 -6.53
C ASP A 71 -4.89 18.20 -6.57
N ARG A 72 -4.04 17.99 -7.57
CA ARG A 72 -3.20 16.79 -7.65
C ARG A 72 -2.29 16.64 -6.43
N GLN A 73 -1.58 17.70 -6.02
CA GLN A 73 -0.74 17.65 -4.82
C GLN A 73 -1.58 17.44 -3.55
N LYS A 74 -2.74 18.09 -3.44
CA LYS A 74 -3.64 17.95 -2.29
C LYS A 74 -4.15 16.51 -2.15
N GLU A 75 -4.49 15.87 -3.27
CA GLU A 75 -4.95 14.49 -3.32
C GLU A 75 -3.83 13.51 -2.94
N ILE A 76 -2.61 13.75 -3.45
CA ILE A 76 -1.40 13.00 -3.07
C ILE A 76 -1.11 13.12 -1.56
N ASP A 77 -1.13 14.32 -1.00
CA ASP A 77 -0.90 14.55 0.43
C ASP A 77 -1.90 13.75 1.29
N LYS A 78 -3.18 13.77 0.89
CA LYS A 78 -4.25 13.02 1.58
C LYS A 78 -4.08 11.51 1.45
N LEU A 79 -3.70 11.04 0.27
CA LEU A 79 -3.42 9.62 0.03
C LEU A 79 -2.23 9.15 0.88
N MET A 80 -1.15 9.90 0.90
CA MET A 80 0.06 9.56 1.66
C MET A 80 -0.15 9.70 3.17
N ALA A 81 -0.97 10.64 3.64
CA ALA A 81 -1.45 10.66 5.02
C ALA A 81 -2.21 9.39 5.39
N PHE A 82 -3.06 8.88 4.48
CA PHE A 82 -3.77 7.62 4.71
C PHE A 82 -2.82 6.41 4.74
N VAL A 83 -1.79 6.38 3.89
CA VAL A 83 -0.72 5.34 3.93
C VAL A 83 0.05 5.41 5.25
N ARG A 84 0.41 6.62 5.70
CA ARG A 84 1.03 6.85 7.01
C ARG A 84 0.18 6.28 8.14
N ASP A 85 -1.12 6.55 8.10
CA ASP A 85 -2.04 6.11 9.14
C ASP A 85 -2.21 4.58 9.14
N ILE A 86 -2.14 3.92 7.98
CA ILE A 86 -2.05 2.45 7.88
C ILE A 86 -0.77 1.95 8.56
N ARG A 87 0.39 2.49 8.18
CA ARG A 87 1.69 2.09 8.74
C ARG A 87 1.73 2.19 10.26
N TYR A 88 1.11 3.23 10.79
CA TYR A 88 1.09 3.49 12.22
C TYR A 88 -0.07 2.85 12.98
N GLY A 89 -0.94 2.10 12.30
CA GLY A 89 -2.08 1.41 12.91
C GLY A 89 -3.15 2.34 13.44
N ILE A 90 -3.26 3.55 12.90
CA ILE A 90 -4.23 4.58 13.30
C ILE A 90 -5.29 4.86 12.22
N SER A 91 -5.15 4.25 11.04
CA SER A 91 -6.15 4.36 9.98
C SER A 91 -7.45 3.65 10.34
N SER A 92 -8.56 4.13 9.77
CA SER A 92 -9.83 3.36 9.77
C SER A 92 -9.71 1.98 9.08
N LEU A 93 -8.71 1.79 8.21
CA LEU A 93 -8.40 0.53 7.57
C LEU A 93 -7.19 -0.09 8.28
N GLN A 94 -7.42 -1.22 8.93
CA GLN A 94 -6.39 -1.95 9.67
C GLN A 94 -5.95 -3.17 8.86
N VAL A 95 -4.64 -3.31 8.71
CA VAL A 95 -3.99 -4.49 8.11
C VAL A 95 -2.85 -4.95 9.02
N PRO A 96 -2.37 -6.19 8.87
CA PRO A 96 -1.21 -6.62 9.62
C PRO A 96 0.01 -5.71 9.46
N ILE A 97 0.78 -5.55 10.53
CA ILE A 97 2.11 -4.91 10.44
C ILE A 97 2.91 -5.68 9.38
N ASN A 98 3.72 -4.96 8.59
CA ASN A 98 4.49 -5.53 7.48
C ASN A 98 3.61 -6.03 6.30
N SER A 99 2.34 -5.63 6.22
CA SER A 99 1.51 -5.89 5.04
C SER A 99 2.10 -5.18 3.82
N PRO A 100 2.36 -5.89 2.71
CA PRO A 100 2.89 -5.26 1.52
C PRO A 100 1.93 -4.19 0.99
N ILE A 101 2.47 -3.04 0.55
CA ILE A 101 1.68 -1.93 -0.01
C ILE A 101 2.15 -1.67 -1.44
N ILE A 102 1.20 -1.56 -2.38
CA ILE A 102 1.43 -1.08 -3.75
C ILE A 102 0.51 0.10 -4.00
N ILE A 103 1.06 1.17 -4.57
CA ILE A 103 0.32 2.32 -5.12
C ILE A 103 0.56 2.32 -6.63
N SER A 104 -0.50 2.23 -7.43
CA SER A 104 -0.40 2.16 -8.88
C SER A 104 -1.54 2.87 -9.58
N GLY A 105 -1.36 3.20 -10.85
CA GLY A 105 -2.37 3.84 -11.70
C GLY A 105 -1.84 5.10 -12.38
N ASP A 106 -2.75 5.82 -13.03
CA ASP A 106 -2.46 7.08 -13.73
C ASP A 106 -2.31 8.22 -12.72
N MET A 107 -1.06 8.60 -12.48
CA MET A 107 -0.72 9.68 -11.57
C MET A 107 -0.80 11.06 -12.25
N ASN A 108 -0.98 11.10 -13.57
CA ASN A 108 -0.97 12.29 -14.40
C ASN A 108 0.23 13.24 -14.14
N LEU A 109 1.38 12.76 -13.65
CA LEU A 109 2.51 13.62 -13.24
C LEU A 109 3.16 14.32 -14.45
N VAL A 110 2.74 15.55 -14.73
CA VAL A 110 3.15 16.32 -15.94
C VAL A 110 3.87 17.64 -15.63
N GLY A 111 4.05 17.99 -14.35
CA GLY A 111 4.59 19.29 -13.95
C GLY A 111 5.58 19.20 -12.79
N TYR A 112 5.06 19.13 -11.56
CA TYR A 112 5.88 19.37 -10.37
C TYR A 112 6.49 18.10 -9.77
N GLN A 113 7.82 18.11 -9.64
CA GLN A 113 8.58 17.02 -8.99
C GLN A 113 8.14 16.76 -7.54
N ALA A 114 7.63 17.79 -6.84
CA ALA A 114 7.16 17.66 -5.45
C ALA A 114 6.11 16.55 -5.29
N GLN A 115 5.21 16.40 -6.26
CA GLN A 115 4.16 15.38 -6.25
C GLN A 115 4.75 13.95 -6.25
N LEU A 116 5.73 13.72 -7.13
CA LEU A 116 6.46 12.46 -7.18
C LEU A 116 7.26 12.22 -5.89
N ASN A 117 7.89 13.26 -5.37
CA ASN A 117 8.64 13.19 -4.12
C ASN A 117 7.73 12.82 -2.95
N THR A 118 6.53 13.39 -2.84
CA THR A 118 5.57 13.03 -1.79
C THR A 118 5.19 11.55 -1.86
N LEU A 119 4.87 11.04 -3.06
CA LEU A 119 4.53 9.62 -3.27
C LEU A 119 5.67 8.67 -2.87
N ILE A 120 6.91 8.99 -3.26
CA ILE A 120 8.08 8.15 -2.99
C ILE A 120 8.52 8.24 -1.53
N THR A 121 8.65 9.46 -1.01
CA THR A 121 9.40 9.74 0.21
C THR A 121 8.54 9.94 1.45
N GLY A 122 7.25 10.21 1.27
CA GLY A 122 6.33 10.61 2.33
C GLY A 122 6.50 12.05 2.83
N ASP A 123 7.16 12.92 2.04
CA ASP A 123 7.28 14.37 2.25
C ASP A 123 5.96 15.06 1.88
N ILE A 124 5.09 15.30 2.86
CA ILE A 124 3.73 15.82 2.68
C ILE A 124 3.80 17.34 2.57
N SER A 125 3.30 17.91 1.48
CA SER A 125 3.44 19.35 1.22
C SER A 125 2.65 20.22 2.20
N ASN A 126 1.45 19.79 2.61
CA ASN A 126 0.62 20.49 3.59
C ASN A 126 0.48 19.69 4.89
N ASN A 127 1.52 19.73 5.72
CA ASN A 127 1.51 19.04 7.02
C ASN A 127 0.45 19.56 7.99
N THR A 128 0.03 20.83 7.85
CA THR A 128 -1.03 21.40 8.71
C THR A 128 -2.35 20.66 8.52
N SER A 129 -2.71 20.35 7.26
CA SER A 129 -3.96 19.67 6.94
C SER A 129 -3.85 18.14 6.98
N TYR A 130 -2.70 17.60 6.60
CA TYR A 130 -2.53 16.17 6.35
C TYR A 130 -1.56 15.47 7.30
N GLY A 131 -1.01 16.19 8.28
CA GLY A 131 -0.11 15.65 9.30
C GLY A 131 1.36 15.60 8.86
N PRO A 132 2.26 15.19 9.76
CA PRO A 132 3.70 15.24 9.52
C PRO A 132 4.16 14.25 8.44
N ASP A 133 5.35 14.52 7.90
CA ASP A 133 6.06 13.62 7.01
C ASP A 133 6.31 12.27 7.67
N PHE A 134 6.55 11.26 6.84
CA PHE A 134 6.87 9.92 7.29
C PHE A 134 7.72 9.19 6.26
N LYS A 135 8.22 8.02 6.63
CA LYS A 135 8.82 7.09 5.67
C LYS A 135 7.76 6.08 5.23
N PRO A 136 7.46 5.91 3.95
CA PRO A 136 6.35 5.07 3.53
C PRO A 136 6.63 3.57 3.47
N ASP A 137 7.88 3.13 3.58
CA ASP A 137 8.21 1.70 3.70
C ASP A 137 8.36 1.25 5.17
N TRP A 138 8.06 -0.03 5.44
CA TRP A 138 8.05 -0.67 6.74
C TRP A 138 9.40 -0.66 7.47
N ASP A 139 10.51 -0.66 6.74
CA ASP A 139 11.87 -0.55 7.28
C ASP A 139 12.36 0.90 7.46
N ASN A 140 11.46 1.87 7.28
CA ASN A 140 11.70 3.32 7.35
C ASN A 140 12.53 3.87 6.19
N THR A 141 12.44 3.25 5.01
CA THR A 141 12.91 3.81 3.75
C THR A 141 11.74 4.41 2.93
N SER A 142 12.07 4.96 1.77
CA SER A 142 11.10 5.44 0.78
C SER A 142 10.46 4.26 0.04
N LEU A 143 9.31 4.47 -0.62
CA LEU A 143 8.80 3.47 -1.57
C LEU A 143 9.75 3.36 -2.76
N THR A 144 9.83 2.18 -3.34
CA THR A 144 10.53 1.96 -4.60
C THR A 144 9.58 2.19 -5.78
N ASP A 145 10.02 2.99 -6.76
CA ASP A 145 9.36 3.18 -8.06
C ASP A 145 9.83 2.09 -9.02
N ALA A 146 8.90 1.30 -9.58
CA ALA A 146 9.21 0.14 -10.42
C ALA A 146 9.86 0.50 -11.77
N GLN A 147 9.61 1.70 -12.29
CA GLN A 147 10.17 2.21 -13.56
C GLN A 147 10.22 1.18 -14.71
N PRO A 148 9.09 0.57 -15.11
CA PRO A 148 9.07 -0.42 -16.18
C PRO A 148 9.53 0.18 -17.51
N PHE A 149 10.46 -0.49 -18.20
CA PHE A 149 10.87 -0.13 -19.56
C PHE A 149 10.00 -0.82 -20.60
N ILE A 150 9.86 -0.20 -21.76
CA ILE A 150 9.34 -0.86 -22.96
C ILE A 150 10.41 -1.86 -23.45
N PRO A 151 10.09 -3.15 -23.67
CA PRO A 151 11.04 -4.13 -24.16
C PRO A 151 11.77 -3.66 -25.43
N GLY A 152 13.10 -3.73 -25.41
CA GLY A 152 13.93 -3.30 -26.53
C GLY A 152 14.05 -1.78 -26.74
N LYS A 153 13.54 -0.96 -25.81
CA LYS A 153 13.64 0.51 -25.85
C LYS A 153 14.15 1.07 -24.53
N PRO A 154 14.88 2.20 -24.54
CA PRO A 154 15.39 2.84 -23.33
C PRO A 154 14.37 3.80 -22.70
N PHE A 155 13.07 3.58 -22.88
CA PHE A 155 12.01 4.48 -22.43
C PHE A 155 10.96 3.75 -21.58
N CYS A 156 10.32 4.49 -20.68
CA CYS A 156 9.28 4.03 -19.76
C CYS A 156 7.97 4.83 -19.93
N PHE A 157 7.74 5.47 -21.08
CA PHE A 157 6.50 6.19 -21.30
C PHE A 157 5.33 5.20 -21.32
N THR A 158 4.21 5.63 -20.78
CA THR A 158 2.99 4.81 -20.64
C THR A 158 1.80 5.51 -21.28
N TRP A 159 1.97 6.74 -21.78
CA TRP A 159 0.92 7.50 -22.40
C TRP A 159 1.45 8.24 -23.63
N ASN A 160 0.64 8.25 -24.69
CA ASN A 160 0.94 8.97 -25.91
C ASN A 160 -0.35 9.39 -26.62
N ASN A 161 -0.53 10.71 -26.78
CA ASN A 161 -1.57 11.26 -27.63
C ASN A 161 -0.99 12.34 -28.56
N GLN A 162 -0.90 12.04 -29.85
CA GLN A 162 -0.37 12.94 -30.87
C GLN A 162 -1.15 14.27 -31.04
N PHE A 163 -2.38 14.33 -30.51
CA PHE A 163 -3.22 15.52 -30.56
C PHE A 163 -3.15 16.35 -29.27
N SER A 164 -2.40 15.90 -28.26
CA SER A 164 -2.25 16.61 -27.00
C SER A 164 -1.16 17.67 -27.06
N THR A 165 -1.26 18.66 -26.16
CA THR A 165 -0.21 19.63 -25.88
C THR A 165 0.90 19.06 -24.99
N TYR A 166 0.65 17.95 -24.31
CA TYR A 166 1.66 17.24 -23.52
C TYR A 166 2.45 16.29 -24.41
N PRO A 167 3.79 16.23 -24.27
CA PRO A 167 4.58 15.21 -24.95
C PRO A 167 4.25 13.82 -24.37
N PRO A 168 4.55 12.74 -25.11
CA PRO A 168 4.47 11.38 -24.57
C PRO A 168 5.24 11.28 -23.25
N GLY A 169 4.64 10.61 -22.26
CA GLY A 169 5.12 10.65 -20.89
C GLY A 169 4.85 9.37 -20.12
N ARG A 170 5.55 9.20 -18.99
CA ARG A 170 5.23 8.17 -18.00
C ARG A 170 4.20 8.77 -17.04
N LEU A 171 2.95 8.39 -17.22
CA LEU A 171 1.84 8.83 -16.36
C LEU A 171 1.39 7.71 -15.42
N ASP A 172 1.65 6.45 -15.78
CA ASP A 172 1.25 5.27 -15.04
C ASP A 172 2.44 4.73 -14.23
N PHE A 173 2.24 4.59 -12.91
CA PHE A 173 3.31 4.25 -11.98
C PHE A 173 2.99 2.99 -11.17
N MET A 174 4.02 2.38 -10.59
CA MET A 174 3.92 1.37 -9.53
C MET A 174 4.94 1.71 -8.45
N PHE A 175 4.47 2.17 -7.30
CA PHE A 175 5.28 2.38 -6.10
C PHE A 175 4.99 1.25 -5.11
N PHE A 176 6.01 0.70 -4.46
CA PHE A 176 5.81 -0.43 -3.56
C PHE A 176 6.78 -0.44 -2.39
N THR A 177 6.38 -1.15 -1.34
CA THR A 177 7.20 -1.41 -0.15
C THR A 177 8.19 -2.55 -0.42
N ASP A 178 9.42 -2.22 -0.82
CA ASP A 178 10.42 -3.21 -1.20
C ASP A 178 10.97 -4.02 -0.02
N SER A 179 10.77 -3.52 1.21
CA SER A 179 11.05 -4.26 2.43
C SER A 179 10.12 -5.47 2.65
N LYS A 180 9.04 -5.59 1.85
CA LYS A 180 8.01 -6.66 1.90
C LYS A 180 7.74 -7.35 0.59
N MET A 181 8.28 -6.86 -0.52
CA MET A 181 8.18 -7.53 -1.80
C MET A 181 9.37 -7.20 -2.69
N LYS A 182 9.75 -8.13 -3.55
CA LYS A 182 10.79 -7.92 -4.55
C LYS A 182 10.14 -7.83 -5.92
N LEU A 183 10.47 -6.80 -6.68
CA LEU A 183 10.15 -6.73 -8.10
C LEU A 183 11.10 -7.66 -8.86
N GLU A 184 10.56 -8.70 -9.50
CA GLU A 184 11.34 -9.67 -10.28
C GLU A 184 11.46 -9.25 -11.74
N ASN A 185 10.39 -8.67 -12.28
CA ASN A 185 10.33 -8.19 -13.65
C ASN A 185 9.29 -7.07 -13.79
N ALA A 186 9.50 -6.14 -14.71
CA ALA A 186 8.54 -5.10 -15.02
C ALA A 186 8.72 -4.59 -16.45
N PHE A 187 7.62 -4.35 -17.15
CA PHE A 187 7.66 -3.81 -18.50
C PHE A 187 6.39 -3.06 -18.86
N VAL A 188 6.53 -2.12 -19.79
CA VAL A 188 5.39 -1.50 -20.48
C VAL A 188 5.09 -2.34 -21.72
N PHE A 189 3.85 -2.80 -21.87
CA PHE A 189 3.44 -3.60 -23.01
C PHE A 189 2.96 -2.71 -24.15
N ASP A 190 3.73 -2.72 -25.24
CA ASP A 190 3.37 -2.05 -26.50
C ASP A 190 3.31 -3.09 -27.62
N SER A 191 2.09 -3.48 -28.00
CA SER A 191 1.84 -4.45 -29.07
C SER A 191 2.43 -4.01 -30.41
N SER A 192 2.63 -2.71 -30.62
CA SER A 192 3.13 -2.17 -31.89
C SER A 192 4.61 -2.45 -32.13
N LEU A 193 5.34 -2.77 -31.06
CA LEU A 193 6.78 -3.04 -31.06
C LEU A 193 7.12 -4.53 -31.08
N LEU A 194 6.14 -5.41 -30.90
CA LEU A 194 6.33 -6.85 -31.03
C LEU A 194 6.68 -7.23 -32.47
N THR A 195 7.58 -8.19 -32.62
CA THR A 195 7.86 -8.84 -33.91
C THR A 195 6.64 -9.64 -34.38
N ALA A 196 6.57 -9.95 -35.69
CA ALA A 196 5.49 -10.77 -36.23
C ALA A 196 5.41 -12.18 -35.58
N SER A 197 6.55 -12.73 -35.17
CA SER A 197 6.60 -14.01 -34.46
C SER A 197 6.01 -13.89 -33.05
N GLU A 198 6.35 -12.83 -32.30
CA GLU A 198 5.81 -12.59 -30.96
C GLU A 198 4.30 -12.30 -31.02
N GLN A 199 3.84 -11.51 -31.99
CA GLN A 199 2.41 -11.26 -32.23
C GLN A 199 1.64 -12.57 -32.46
N THR A 200 2.18 -13.44 -33.32
CA THR A 200 1.58 -14.76 -33.58
C THR A 200 1.58 -15.64 -32.34
N GLN A 201 2.67 -15.66 -31.58
CA GLN A 201 2.81 -16.47 -30.37
C GLN A 201 1.86 -16.02 -29.25
N LEU A 202 1.71 -14.71 -29.07
CA LEU A 202 0.87 -14.12 -28.03
C LEU A 202 -0.59 -13.96 -28.46
N GLY A 203 -0.90 -14.13 -29.75
CA GLY A 203 -2.24 -13.95 -30.30
C GLY A 203 -2.73 -12.51 -30.28
N VAL A 204 -1.82 -11.54 -30.38
CA VAL A 204 -2.12 -10.10 -30.37
C VAL A 204 -1.84 -9.48 -31.73
N GLN A 205 -2.61 -8.45 -32.09
CA GLN A 205 -2.37 -7.64 -33.28
C GLN A 205 -1.50 -6.44 -32.93
N LYS A 206 -0.82 -5.90 -33.95
CA LYS A 206 0.05 -4.75 -33.81
C LYS A 206 -0.66 -3.54 -33.18
N SER A 207 -1.93 -3.30 -33.52
CA SER A 207 -2.69 -2.13 -33.08
C SER A 207 -3.49 -2.35 -31.79
N ASP A 208 -3.44 -3.55 -31.19
CA ASP A 208 -4.28 -3.88 -30.03
C ASP A 208 -4.16 -2.86 -28.89
N CYS A 209 -2.95 -2.38 -28.55
CA CYS A 209 -2.78 -1.35 -27.54
C CYS A 209 -3.35 0.01 -27.97
N THR A 210 -3.05 0.46 -29.19
CA THR A 210 -3.42 1.81 -29.65
C THR A 210 -4.89 1.95 -30.02
N ASP A 211 -5.56 0.83 -30.32
CA ASP A 211 -7.00 0.82 -30.66
C ASP A 211 -7.88 0.84 -29.40
N ILE A 212 -7.36 0.39 -28.25
CA ILE A 212 -8.12 0.29 -26.99
C ILE A 212 -7.87 1.46 -26.02
N SER A 213 -6.69 2.09 -26.08
CA SER A 213 -6.31 3.18 -25.18
C SER A 213 -5.14 4.01 -25.72
N ASP A 214 -5.05 5.26 -25.29
CA ASP A 214 -3.87 6.12 -25.39
C ASP A 214 -2.84 5.86 -24.28
N HIS A 215 -3.18 5.02 -23.29
CA HIS A 215 -2.29 4.47 -22.29
C HIS A 215 -1.85 3.04 -22.64
N TYR A 216 -0.62 2.72 -22.29
CA TYR A 216 -0.02 1.40 -22.45
C TYR A 216 -0.10 0.63 -21.13
N PRO A 217 -0.47 -0.66 -21.15
CA PRO A 217 -0.46 -1.49 -19.95
C PRO A 217 0.94 -1.57 -19.33
N ILE A 218 1.01 -1.40 -18.01
CA ILE A 218 2.22 -1.66 -17.23
C ILE A 218 2.08 -2.99 -16.48
N ILE A 219 3.12 -3.81 -16.57
CA ILE A 219 3.17 -5.14 -15.97
C ILE A 219 4.28 -5.15 -14.93
N GLY A 220 4.00 -5.70 -13.76
CA GLY A 220 5.00 -5.95 -12.71
C GLY A 220 4.80 -7.32 -12.09
N ASP A 221 5.88 -8.10 -12.03
CA ASP A 221 5.95 -9.40 -11.39
C ASP A 221 6.59 -9.23 -10.01
N TYR A 222 5.80 -9.44 -8.96
CA TYR A 222 6.23 -9.24 -7.58
C TYR A 222 6.31 -10.56 -6.81
N ASN A 223 7.41 -10.73 -6.09
CA ASN A 223 7.60 -11.81 -5.13
C ASN A 223 7.39 -11.28 -3.71
N LEU A 224 6.36 -11.76 -3.01
CA LEU A 224 6.05 -11.33 -1.66
C LEU A 224 7.03 -11.94 -0.66
N GLN A 225 7.70 -11.08 0.11
CA GLN A 225 8.58 -11.52 1.19
C GLN A 225 7.73 -11.80 2.43
N THR A 226 7.35 -13.06 2.63
CA THR A 226 6.73 -13.49 3.89
C THR A 226 7.77 -13.33 5.00
N SER A 227 7.58 -12.33 5.86
CA SER A 227 8.42 -12.15 7.06
C SER A 227 8.16 -13.34 7.99
N THR A 228 9.02 -14.36 7.98
CA THR A 228 8.89 -15.54 8.86
C THR A 228 9.53 -15.36 10.23
N ASN A 229 10.20 -14.25 10.51
CA ASN A 229 10.87 -14.04 11.79
C ASN A 229 10.67 -12.62 12.32
N THR A 230 9.90 -12.47 13.39
CA THR A 230 10.17 -11.43 14.38
C THR A 230 11.45 -11.86 15.10
N THR A 231 12.60 -11.33 14.72
CA THR A 231 13.72 -11.29 15.67
C THR A 231 13.30 -10.40 16.81
N GLU A 232 13.04 -11.00 17.97
CA GLU A 232 12.84 -10.32 19.24
C GLU A 232 14.09 -9.49 19.55
N SER A 233 14.10 -8.23 19.12
CA SER A 233 15.09 -7.27 19.60
C SER A 233 14.72 -6.90 21.04
N TYR A 234 15.16 -7.72 21.99
CA TYR A 234 15.13 -7.37 23.41
C TYR A 234 16.03 -6.15 23.64
N VAL A 235 15.44 -4.96 23.75
CA VAL A 235 16.13 -3.79 24.29
C VAL A 235 15.22 -3.05 25.27
N GLY A 236 15.16 -3.53 26.51
CA GLY A 236 14.58 -2.79 27.65
C GLY A 236 13.55 -3.58 28.46
N ASN A 237 13.57 -3.38 29.78
CA ASN A 237 12.69 -4.04 30.75
C ASN A 237 11.24 -3.55 30.59
N PHE A 238 10.42 -4.22 29.77
CA PHE A 238 8.96 -4.09 29.80
C PHE A 238 8.35 -5.39 30.33
N SER A 239 7.43 -5.28 31.28
CA SER A 239 6.76 -6.44 31.89
C SER A 239 5.25 -6.30 31.74
N LEU A 240 4.65 -7.31 31.13
CA LEU A 240 3.20 -7.47 31.12
C LEU A 240 2.82 -8.36 32.32
N SER A 241 1.95 -7.85 33.20
CA SER A 241 1.32 -8.59 34.29
C SER A 241 -0.16 -8.76 33.99
N MET A 242 -0.72 -9.92 34.32
CA MET A 242 -2.12 -10.26 34.10
C MET A 242 -2.74 -10.61 35.45
N ASP A 243 -3.21 -9.61 36.20
CA ASP A 243 -4.04 -9.81 37.39
C ASP A 243 -4.75 -8.51 37.82
N PRO A 244 -6.10 -8.46 37.94
CA PRO A 244 -7.13 -9.26 37.27
C PRO A 244 -7.47 -8.72 35.86
N LEU A 245 -6.83 -7.62 35.45
CA LEU A 245 -6.89 -7.02 34.13
C LEU A 245 -5.46 -6.95 33.55
N PRO A 246 -5.29 -6.96 32.21
CA PRO A 246 -3.98 -6.79 31.60
C PRO A 246 -3.37 -5.46 32.04
N THR A 247 -2.34 -5.52 32.88
CA THR A 247 -1.58 -4.35 33.34
C THR A 247 -0.23 -4.39 32.65
N LEU A 248 -0.02 -3.45 31.73
CA LEU A 248 1.26 -3.24 31.10
C LEU A 248 2.11 -2.34 32.00
N GLN A 249 3.22 -2.86 32.51
CA GLN A 249 4.19 -2.08 33.26
C GLN A 249 5.40 -1.77 32.36
N ILE A 250 5.71 -0.48 32.23
CA ILE A 250 6.83 0.01 31.43
C ILE A 250 7.85 0.57 32.41
N SER A 251 8.86 -0.23 32.76
CA SER A 251 9.79 0.11 33.85
C SER A 251 10.88 1.12 33.48
N LYS A 252 10.80 1.73 32.29
CA LYS A 252 11.82 2.67 31.80
C LYS A 252 11.17 3.98 31.33
N GLU A 253 11.63 5.09 31.89
CA GLU A 253 11.32 6.43 31.38
C GLU A 253 11.98 6.61 30.02
N TYR A 254 11.17 6.85 28.99
CA TYR A 254 11.65 7.28 27.69
C TYR A 254 11.46 8.78 27.60
N ASN A 255 12.52 9.53 27.92
CA ASN A 255 12.54 10.96 27.70
C ASN A 255 12.45 11.24 26.19
N ASP A 256 11.57 12.17 25.82
CA ASP A 256 11.40 12.72 24.47
C ASP A 256 10.82 11.78 23.39
N SER A 257 9.99 10.79 23.74
CA SER A 257 9.40 9.88 22.73
C SER A 257 7.89 9.69 22.90
N ILE A 258 7.11 10.17 21.93
CA ILE A 258 5.72 9.75 21.73
C ILE A 258 5.74 8.30 21.24
N GLY A 259 4.92 7.45 21.86
CA GLY A 259 4.81 6.04 21.50
C GLY A 259 3.36 5.60 21.32
N SER A 260 3.18 4.32 21.03
CA SER A 260 1.86 3.69 21.10
C SER A 260 1.93 2.26 21.61
N ILE A 261 0.91 1.85 22.35
CA ILE A 261 0.64 0.44 22.62
C ILE A 261 -0.24 -0.05 21.48
N ILE A 262 0.19 -1.10 20.80
CA ILE A 262 -0.49 -1.72 19.69
C ILE A 262 -0.87 -3.14 20.13
N ILE A 263 -2.14 -3.46 20.07
CA ILE A 263 -2.66 -4.79 20.37
C ILE A 263 -3.03 -5.45 19.07
N THR A 264 -2.53 -6.65 18.89
CA THR A 264 -2.64 -7.41 17.66
C THR A 264 -3.12 -8.82 17.96
N ASP A 265 -4.02 -9.36 17.14
CA ASP A 265 -4.37 -10.78 17.21
C ASP A 265 -3.28 -11.67 16.58
N ILE A 266 -3.42 -12.99 16.70
CA ILE A 266 -2.47 -13.93 16.07
C ILE A 266 -2.41 -13.89 14.55
N MET A 267 -3.43 -13.33 13.90
CA MET A 267 -3.44 -13.15 12.45
C MET A 267 -2.73 -11.84 12.05
N GLY A 268 -2.12 -11.15 13.01
CA GLY A 268 -1.40 -9.91 12.79
C GLY A 268 -2.31 -8.68 12.69
N ARG A 269 -3.63 -8.80 12.84
CA ARG A 269 -4.54 -7.64 12.73
C ARG A 269 -4.45 -6.78 13.98
N VAL A 270 -4.21 -5.48 13.80
CA VAL A 270 -4.23 -4.51 14.90
C VAL A 270 -5.68 -4.29 15.35
N THR A 271 -5.97 -4.65 16.59
CA THR A 271 -7.30 -4.53 17.19
C THR A 271 -7.44 -3.28 18.06
N LYS A 272 -6.32 -2.70 18.50
CA LYS A 272 -6.28 -1.45 19.26
C LYS A 272 -4.92 -0.76 19.12
N THR A 273 -4.95 0.56 18.97
CA THR A 273 -3.78 1.43 19.12
C THR A 273 -4.08 2.45 20.20
N ILE A 274 -3.18 2.57 21.16
CA ILE A 274 -3.29 3.48 22.31
C ILE A 274 -2.06 4.39 22.29
N PRO A 275 -2.22 5.71 22.04
CA PRO A 275 -1.09 6.62 22.14
C PRO A 275 -0.61 6.71 23.60
N ILE A 276 0.71 6.76 23.80
CA ILE A 276 1.32 6.98 25.11
C ILE A 276 2.15 8.25 25.09
N ASP A 277 2.13 8.97 26.21
CA ASP A 277 2.85 10.23 26.40
C ASP A 277 3.96 10.08 27.46
N TYR A 278 4.88 11.06 27.51
CA TYR A 278 6.21 11.06 28.16
C TYR A 278 6.30 10.73 29.67
N ARG A 279 5.22 10.33 30.35
CA ARG A 279 5.20 10.09 31.82
C ARG A 279 4.63 8.74 32.27
N ILE A 280 4.32 7.82 31.35
CA ILE A 280 3.63 6.59 31.73
C ILE A 280 4.63 5.50 32.13
N THR A 281 4.74 5.26 33.43
CA THR A 281 5.48 4.11 34.00
C THR A 281 4.59 2.87 34.13
N ASN A 282 3.27 3.04 34.27
CA ASN A 282 2.31 1.95 34.37
C ASN A 282 1.04 2.27 33.56
N TYR A 283 0.60 1.34 32.72
CA TYR A 283 -0.63 1.46 31.94
C TYR A 283 -1.55 0.27 32.20
N GLN A 284 -2.76 0.54 32.72
CA GLN A 284 -3.80 -0.48 32.83
C GLN A 284 -4.70 -0.44 31.60
N LEU A 285 -4.93 -1.59 30.98
CA LEU A 285 -5.87 -1.75 29.87
C LEU A 285 -7.32 -1.83 30.39
N SER A 286 -7.74 -0.91 31.26
CA SER A 286 -9.00 -0.98 31.99
C SER A 286 -10.24 -0.95 31.08
N ASP A 287 -10.13 -0.32 29.92
CA ASP A 287 -11.28 -0.02 29.05
C ASP A 287 -11.30 -0.91 27.78
N TYR A 288 -10.39 -1.87 27.66
CA TYR A 288 -10.28 -2.73 26.48
C TYR A 288 -10.42 -4.21 26.84
N ILE A 289 -11.61 -4.76 26.60
CA ILE A 289 -11.91 -6.17 26.83
C ILE A 289 -11.33 -7.00 25.67
N LEU A 290 -10.30 -7.77 25.98
CA LEU A 290 -9.76 -8.77 25.07
C LEU A 290 -10.65 -10.03 25.11
N PRO A 291 -11.03 -10.61 23.96
CA PRO A 291 -11.56 -11.97 23.94
C PRO A 291 -10.62 -12.97 24.62
N MET A 292 -11.21 -13.84 25.45
CA MET A 292 -10.53 -14.91 26.18
C MET A 292 -10.28 -16.16 25.32
N ASN A 293 -9.43 -17.06 25.80
CA ASN A 293 -9.00 -18.31 25.17
C ASN A 293 -8.30 -18.16 23.81
N GLN A 294 -7.56 -17.06 23.62
CA GLN A 294 -6.77 -16.89 22.41
C GLN A 294 -5.44 -16.18 22.67
N TRP A 295 -4.55 -16.31 21.68
CA TRP A 295 -3.26 -15.66 21.71
C TRP A 295 -3.37 -14.22 21.21
N TRP A 296 -2.58 -13.35 21.83
CA TRP A 296 -2.49 -11.93 21.55
C TRP A 296 -1.03 -11.50 21.51
N ILE A 297 -0.77 -10.38 20.83
CA ILE A 297 0.52 -9.71 20.83
C ILE A 297 0.27 -8.27 21.27
N ILE A 298 0.91 -7.85 22.36
CA ILE A 298 1.02 -6.43 22.72
C ILE A 298 2.39 -5.96 22.24
N SER A 299 2.40 -4.87 21.49
CA SER A 299 3.60 -4.21 20.99
C SER A 299 3.67 -2.78 21.51
N LEU A 300 4.75 -2.43 22.17
CA LEU A 300 5.07 -1.06 22.53
C LEU A 300 5.92 -0.46 21.40
N ARG A 301 5.39 0.53 20.70
CA ARG A 301 6.11 1.32 19.70
C ARG A 301 6.67 2.58 20.35
N ILE A 302 7.97 2.80 20.23
CA ILE A 302 8.63 4.03 20.67
C ILE A 302 9.50 4.51 19.50
N LYS A 303 9.17 5.69 18.94
CA LYS A 303 9.77 6.14 17.67
C LYS A 303 9.65 5.04 16.61
N ASN A 304 10.78 4.48 16.17
CA ASN A 304 10.86 3.45 15.13
C ASN A 304 11.14 2.04 15.68
N GLN A 305 11.11 1.85 17.00
CA GLN A 305 11.36 0.56 17.63
C GLN A 305 10.05 -0.07 18.14
N TYR A 306 9.97 -1.38 18.00
CA TYR A 306 8.85 -2.19 18.49
C TYR A 306 9.35 -3.18 19.55
N PHE A 307 8.65 -3.24 20.66
CA PHE A 307 8.86 -4.21 21.73
C PHE A 307 7.59 -5.03 21.90
N SER A 308 7.63 -6.28 21.47
CA SER A 308 6.43 -7.12 21.42
C SER A 308 6.51 -8.26 22.41
N LYS A 309 5.39 -8.58 23.04
CA LYS A 309 5.25 -9.79 23.86
C LYS A 309 3.95 -10.49 23.49
N LYS A 310 4.09 -11.79 23.21
CA LYS A 310 2.97 -12.69 23.00
C LYS A 310 2.42 -13.15 24.35
N PHE A 311 1.11 -13.18 24.50
CA PHE A 311 0.44 -13.70 25.70
C PHE A 311 -0.86 -14.41 25.32
N PHE A 312 -1.28 -15.32 26.18
CA PHE A 312 -2.56 -16.00 26.07
C PHE A 312 -3.51 -15.38 27.10
N TYR A 313 -4.71 -15.02 26.65
CA TYR A 313 -5.79 -14.51 27.47
C TYR A 313 -7.08 -15.20 27.07
#